data_AF-X1HSC8-F1
#
_entry.id   AF-X1HSC8-F1
#
_cell.length_a   1.000
_cell.length_b   1.000
_cell.length_c   1.000
_cell.angle_alpha   90.00
_cell.angle_beta   90.00
_cell.angle_gamma   90.00
#
_symmetry.space_group_name_H-M   'P 1'
#
loop_
_entity.id
_entity.type
_entity.pdbx_description
1 polymer ?
#
loop_
_entity_poly.entity_id
_entity_poly.type
_entity_poly.pdbx_seq_one_letter_code
_entity_poly.pdbx_strand_id
1 'polypeptide(L)'
;MKLWQQSLLVIGTGVTTGVLTAYLTSRVVGSQIEKAFETPPYRVSGPLVSAIIPTLEEEDYLPQLLETIANQTYEPIEVVVGDSSPPDSAAKTREICQAY
;
A
#
# COMPACT_ATOMS: atom_id res chain seq x y z
N MET A 1 -11.03 10.82 57.46
CA MET A 1 -10.51 9.61 56.75
C MET A 1 -11.36 9.18 55.55
N LYS A 2 -12.71 9.23 55.61
CA LYS A 2 -13.60 8.82 54.48
C LYS A 2 -13.52 9.66 53.19
N LEU A 3 -13.27 10.98 53.29
CA LEU A 3 -13.27 11.88 52.12
C LEU A 3 -12.12 11.61 51.13
N TRP A 4 -10.94 11.21 51.60
CA TRP A 4 -9.78 10.93 50.74
C TRP A 4 -9.91 9.61 49.95
N GLN A 5 -10.62 8.63 50.51
CA GLN A 5 -10.92 7.37 49.82
C GLN A 5 -11.88 7.58 48.64
N GLN A 6 -12.83 8.50 48.77
CA GLN A 6 -13.76 8.86 47.69
C GLN A 6 -13.02 9.57 46.54
N SER A 7 -12.09 10.48 46.83
CA SER A 7 -11.28 11.15 45.79
C SER A 7 -10.38 10.19 45.01
N LEU A 8 -9.72 9.23 45.68
CA LEU A 8 -8.90 8.22 45.02
C LEU A 8 -9.72 7.28 44.11
N LEU A 9 -10.95 6.96 44.51
CA LEU A 9 -11.89 6.16 43.71
C LEU A 9 -12.32 6.91 42.43
N VAL A 10 -12.60 8.21 42.53
CA VAL A 10 -12.97 9.07 41.38
C VAL A 10 -11.80 9.21 40.40
N ILE A 11 -10.57 9.39 40.91
CA ILE A 11 -9.37 9.43 40.06
C ILE A 11 -9.13 8.07 39.38
N GLY A 12 -9.22 6.98 40.13
CA GLY A 12 -9.03 5.63 39.60
C GLY A 12 -10.03 5.27 38.51
N THR A 13 -11.31 5.59 38.71
CA THR A 13 -12.37 5.38 37.70
C THR A 13 -12.19 6.23 36.44
N GLY A 14 -11.70 7.47 36.58
CA GLY A 14 -11.36 8.31 35.42
C GLY A 14 -10.21 7.73 34.58
N VAL A 15 -9.14 7.28 35.23
CA VAL A 15 -7.97 6.68 34.54
C VAL A 15 -8.34 5.37 33.85
N THR A 16 -9.08 4.48 34.51
CA THR A 16 -9.49 3.20 33.90
C THR A 16 -10.43 3.41 32.72
N THR A 17 -11.36 4.36 32.81
CA THR A 17 -12.25 4.71 31.71
C THR A 17 -11.47 5.25 30.52
N GLY A 18 -10.50 6.15 30.75
CA GLY A 18 -9.65 6.70 29.68
C GLY A 18 -8.82 5.63 28.97
N VAL A 19 -8.14 4.76 29.73
CA VAL A 19 -7.31 3.68 29.18
C VAL A 19 -8.14 2.66 28.40
N LEU A 20 -9.29 2.24 28.94
CA LEU A 20 -10.17 1.29 28.27
C LEU A 20 -10.75 1.88 26.98
N THR A 21 -11.18 3.15 27.01
CA THR A 21 -11.71 3.84 25.83
C THR A 21 -10.64 3.94 24.74
N ALA A 22 -9.41 4.32 25.11
CA ALA A 22 -8.28 4.37 24.17
C ALA A 22 -7.97 2.99 23.57
N TYR A 23 -7.96 1.94 24.38
CA TYR A 23 -7.72 0.56 23.92
C TYR A 23 -8.81 0.05 22.96
N LEU A 24 -10.09 0.28 23.27
CA LEU A 24 -11.18 -0.15 22.39
C LEU A 24 -11.19 0.65 21.08
N THR A 25 -10.96 1.97 21.17
CA THR A 25 -10.90 2.83 19.98
C THR A 25 -9.73 2.43 19.08
N SER A 26 -8.55 2.14 19.65
CA SER A 26 -7.39 1.70 18.86
C SER A 26 -7.62 0.36 18.17
N ARG A 27 -8.32 -0.58 18.81
CA ARG A 27 -8.73 -1.86 18.19
C ARG A 27 -9.65 -1.66 16.99
N VAL A 28 -10.66 -0.80 17.13
CA VAL A 28 -11.60 -0.51 16.05
C VAL A 28 -10.89 0.19 14.89
N VAL A 29 -10.13 1.24 15.17
CA VAL A 29 -9.37 1.99 14.15
C VAL A 29 -8.36 1.08 13.46
N GLY A 30 -7.64 0.24 14.21
CA GLY A 30 -6.72 -0.76 13.65
C GLY A 30 -7.41 -1.69 12.64
N SER A 31 -8.59 -2.21 12.96
CA SER A 31 -9.33 -3.10 12.03
C SER A 31 -9.80 -2.40 10.74
N GLN A 32 -10.11 -1.11 10.80
CA GLN A 32 -10.52 -0.33 9.63
C GLN A 32 -9.30 0.01 8.76
N ILE A 33 -8.17 0.32 9.41
CA ILE A 33 -6.89 0.56 8.76
C ILE A 33 -6.41 -0.71 8.04
N GLU A 34 -6.47 -1.88 8.68
CA GLU A 34 -6.10 -3.16 8.06
C GLU A 34 -6.91 -3.42 6.78
N LYS A 35 -8.24 -3.22 6.82
CA LYS A 35 -9.11 -3.33 5.64
C LYS A 35 -8.82 -2.29 4.54
N ALA A 36 -8.34 -1.11 4.91
CA ALA A 36 -7.97 -0.08 3.95
C ALA A 36 -6.60 -0.34 3.29
N PHE A 37 -5.76 -1.16 3.93
CA PHE A 37 -4.49 -1.63 3.39
C PHE A 37 -4.58 -2.97 2.65
N GLU A 38 -5.71 -3.68 2.73
CA GLU A 38 -6.01 -4.75 1.79
C GLU A 38 -6.05 -4.18 0.36
N THR A 39 -5.69 -5.01 -0.64
CA THR A 39 -5.68 -4.62 -2.06
C THR A 39 -6.95 -3.86 -2.42
N PRO A 40 -6.87 -2.76 -3.18
CA PRO A 40 -7.99 -1.85 -3.40
C PRO A 40 -9.28 -2.60 -3.78
N PRO A 41 -10.41 -2.32 -3.11
CA PRO A 41 -11.59 -3.20 -3.08
C PRO A 41 -12.41 -3.21 -4.37
N TYR A 42 -11.90 -2.58 -5.44
CA TYR A 42 -12.60 -2.48 -6.70
C TYR A 42 -11.67 -2.90 -7.83
N ARG A 43 -12.19 -3.70 -8.76
CA ARG A 43 -11.59 -3.88 -10.08
C ARG A 43 -12.46 -3.18 -11.12
N VAL A 44 -11.81 -2.47 -12.04
CA VAL A 44 -12.46 -1.78 -13.16
C VAL A 44 -12.08 -2.51 -14.44
N SER A 45 -13.05 -2.71 -15.32
CA SER A 45 -12.77 -3.24 -16.66
C SER A 45 -13.24 -2.27 -17.73
N GLY A 46 -12.59 -2.33 -18.90
CA GLY A 46 -12.86 -1.43 -20.02
C GLY A 46 -12.14 -1.86 -21.30
N PRO A 47 -11.99 -0.95 -22.27
CA PRO A 47 -11.16 -1.18 -23.45
C PRO A 47 -9.71 -1.51 -23.09
N LEU A 48 -8.98 -2.15 -24.00
CA LEU A 48 -7.54 -2.36 -23.83
C LEU A 48 -6.82 -1.02 -23.65
N VAL A 49 -6.01 -0.92 -22.60
CA VAL A 49 -5.14 0.23 -22.35
C VAL A 49 -3.70 -0.16 -22.65
N SER A 50 -3.04 0.61 -23.50
CA SER A 50 -1.62 0.44 -23.83
C SER A 50 -0.76 1.40 -23.03
N ALA A 51 0.05 0.86 -22.12
CA ALA A 51 1.07 1.61 -21.40
C ALA A 51 2.39 1.59 -22.18
N ILE A 52 2.77 2.74 -22.75
CA ILE A 52 4.04 2.91 -23.48
C ILE A 52 5.07 3.48 -22.50
N ILE A 53 6.13 2.72 -22.25
CA ILE A 53 7.17 3.04 -21.26
C ILE A 53 8.49 3.26 -22.01
N PRO A 54 8.90 4.51 -22.26
CA PRO A 54 10.24 4.78 -22.76
C PRO A 54 11.27 4.57 -21.66
N THR A 55 12.39 3.91 -21.96
CA THR A 55 13.48 3.67 -21.00
C THR A 55 14.85 4.04 -21.57
N LEU A 56 15.72 4.53 -20.68
CA LEU A 56 17.13 4.79 -20.92
C LEU A 56 17.90 4.54 -19.61
N GLU A 57 18.55 3.39 -19.48
CA GLU A 57 19.30 2.97 -18.29
C GLU A 57 18.43 3.00 -17.00
N GLU A 58 17.21 2.48 -17.10
CA GLU A 58 16.18 2.48 -16.03
C GLU A 58 16.03 1.14 -15.31
N GLU A 59 17.02 0.26 -15.35
CA GLU A 59 16.94 -1.10 -14.79
C GLU A 59 16.66 -1.14 -13.29
N ASP A 60 17.03 -0.07 -12.58
CA ASP A 60 16.82 0.06 -11.15
C ASP A 60 15.34 0.31 -10.79
N TYR A 61 14.56 0.89 -11.72
CA TYR A 61 13.17 1.30 -11.48
C TYR A 61 12.14 0.51 -12.29
N LEU A 62 12.52 0.02 -13.47
CA LEU A 62 11.63 -0.72 -14.36
C LEU A 62 10.92 -1.91 -13.68
N PRO A 63 11.57 -2.75 -12.84
CA PRO A 63 10.89 -3.85 -12.15
C PRO A 63 9.75 -3.36 -11.24
N GLN A 64 10.00 -2.31 -10.46
CA GLN A 64 9.00 -1.75 -9.54
C GLN A 64 7.82 -1.14 -10.30
N LEU A 65 8.08 -0.51 -11.44
CA LEU A 65 7.05 0.00 -12.33
C LEU A 65 6.20 -1.13 -12.92
N LEU A 66 6.82 -2.18 -13.45
CA LEU A 66 6.10 -3.33 -14.03
C LEU A 66 5.27 -4.07 -12.97
N GLU A 67 5.81 -4.25 -11.76
CA GLU A 67 5.06 -4.82 -10.63
C GLU A 67 3.88 -3.94 -10.23
N THR A 68 4.05 -2.62 -10.24
CA THR A 68 2.96 -1.68 -9.95
C THR A 68 1.86 -1.75 -11.01
N ILE A 69 2.22 -1.90 -12.30
CA ILE A 69 1.27 -2.04 -13.40
C ILE A 69 0.53 -3.38 -13.29
N ALA A 70 1.23 -4.47 -13.00
CA ALA A 70 0.64 -5.80 -12.82
C ALA A 70 -0.36 -5.85 -11.65
N ASN A 71 -0.17 -5.00 -10.64
CA ASN A 71 -1.05 -4.88 -9.47
C ASN A 71 -2.15 -3.80 -9.61
N GLN A 72 -2.35 -3.23 -10.80
CA GLN A 72 -3.44 -2.26 -11.00
C GLN A 72 -4.81 -2.90 -10.84
N THR A 73 -5.78 -2.07 -10.45
CA THR A 73 -7.20 -2.48 -10.39
C THR A 73 -7.90 -2.49 -11.74
N TYR A 74 -7.25 -1.97 -12.79
CA TYR A 74 -7.79 -1.90 -14.14
C TYR A 74 -7.28 -3.05 -15.00
N GLU A 75 -8.19 -3.71 -15.72
CA GLU A 75 -7.85 -4.72 -16.74
C GLU A 75 -8.74 -4.55 -17.99
N PRO A 76 -8.22 -4.77 -19.22
CA PRO A 76 -6.88 -5.27 -19.55
C PRO A 76 -5.87 -4.14 -19.86
N ILE A 77 -4.60 -4.36 -19.46
CA ILE A 77 -3.45 -3.49 -19.78
C ILE A 77 -2.45 -4.28 -20.63
N GLU A 78 -2.00 -3.70 -21.75
CA GLU A 78 -0.77 -4.13 -22.44
C GLU A 78 0.37 -3.18 -22.10
N VAL A 79 1.59 -3.70 -21.96
CA VAL A 79 2.78 -2.89 -21.67
C VAL A 79 3.74 -3.00 -22.85
N VAL A 80 4.20 -1.86 -23.35
CA VAL A 80 5.19 -1.77 -24.42
C VAL A 80 6.37 -0.95 -23.92
N VAL A 81 7.51 -1.60 -23.71
CA VAL A 81 8.75 -0.95 -23.29
C VAL A 81 9.58 -0.59 -24.52
N GLY A 82 9.82 0.71 -24.70
CA GLY A 82 10.66 1.26 -25.75
C GLY A 82 12.02 1.66 -25.18
N ASP A 83 13.00 0.78 -25.32
CA ASP A 83 14.34 0.98 -24.75
C ASP A 83 15.34 1.55 -25.76
N SER A 84 16.09 2.57 -25.34
CA SER A 84 17.16 3.19 -26.13
C SER A 84 18.53 3.10 -25.46
N SER A 85 18.69 2.15 -24.53
CA SER A 85 19.89 2.01 -23.71
C SER A 85 21.07 1.38 -24.48
N PRO A 86 22.33 1.60 -24.03
CA PRO A 86 23.49 0.89 -24.57
C PRO A 86 23.38 -0.64 -24.40
N PRO A 87 24.13 -1.46 -25.17
CA PRO A 87 23.94 -2.91 -25.24
C PRO A 87 23.89 -3.65 -23.88
N ASP A 88 24.78 -3.33 -22.95
CA ASP A 88 24.84 -4.00 -21.64
C ASP A 88 23.60 -3.67 -20.80
N SER A 89 23.11 -2.43 -20.89
CA SER A 89 21.90 -1.99 -20.20
C SER A 89 20.64 -2.53 -20.87
N ALA A 90 20.56 -2.45 -22.20
CA ALA A 90 19.46 -3.00 -22.98
C ALA A 90 19.27 -4.51 -22.80
N ALA A 91 20.36 -5.26 -22.59
CA ALA A 91 20.30 -6.68 -22.27
C ALA A 91 19.60 -6.94 -20.93
N LYS A 92 19.91 -6.15 -19.90
CA LYS A 92 19.25 -6.22 -18.58
C LYS A 92 17.80 -5.77 -18.65
N THR A 93 17.50 -4.68 -19.37
CA THR A 93 16.12 -4.22 -19.62
C THR A 93 15.28 -5.34 -20.24
N ARG A 94 15.83 -6.05 -21.23
CA ARG A 94 15.15 -7.20 -21.85
C ARG A 94 14.92 -8.35 -20.87
N GLU A 95 15.90 -8.68 -20.05
CA GLU A 95 15.77 -9.71 -19.01
C GLU A 95 14.65 -9.35 -18.02
N ILE A 96 14.62 -8.10 -17.55
CA ILE A 96 13.56 -7.56 -16.69
C ILE A 96 12.20 -7.72 -17.38
N CYS A 97 12.04 -7.25 -18.63
CA CYS A 97 10.77 -7.35 -19.34
C CYS A 97 10.29 -8.80 -19.57
N GLN A 98 11.20 -9.77 -19.69
CA GLN A 98 10.83 -11.19 -19.89
C GLN A 98 10.37 -11.88 -18.60
N ALA A 99 10.65 -11.29 -17.44
CA ALA A 99 10.24 -11.83 -16.15
C ALA A 99 8.79 -11.45 -15.76
N TYR A 100 8.13 -10.57 -16.52
CA TYR A 100 6.73 -10.13 -16.33
C TYR A 100 5.86 -10.55 -17.52
#